data_AF-A0A4Y8Y6E1-F1
#
_entry.id   AF-A0A4Y8Y6E1-F1
#
_cell.length_a   1.000
_cell.length_b   1.000
_cell.length_c   1.000
_cell.angle_alpha   90.00
_cell.angle_beta   90.00
_cell.angle_gamma   90.00
#
_symmetry.space_group_name_H-M   'P 1'
#
loop_
_entity.id
_entity.type
_entity.pdbx_description
1 polymer ?
#
loop_
_entity_poly.entity_id
_entity_poly.type
_entity_poly.pdbx_seq_one_letter_code
_entity_poly.pdbx_strand_id
1 'polypeptide(L)'
;MVHLQHTVIVEPVPRRWFEQAVLTLYDLVARTRADGGRLFLADGRRVPDVRLAEGGHLRVGAVYEVDDDAARVRVRVLEWDRRSAVRAAQTISDGAVTAEIEGVLRDVEHPRTAGLRGSIRSSGTRWASLTRATGTSQLRLDDWWTAAAGTGPGTASAPLEARLDHRLGVATVRASPHRLPDGRWAIRVSLTARGRSLPRPLTAVALRLAARSLHRSFTGALESAAAHWNETVPGLVARDMPRLRERALDALADRPDRT
;
A
#
# COMPACT_ATOMS: atom_id res chain seq x y z
N MET A 1 1.74 27.47 -1.17
CA MET A 1 2.28 26.14 -1.52
C MET A 1 3.26 25.77 -0.43
N VAL A 2 3.25 24.51 0.00
CA VAL A 2 4.23 23.98 0.95
C VAL A 2 5.00 22.88 0.25
N HIS A 3 6.32 22.91 0.37
CA HIS A 3 7.20 21.86 -0.10
C HIS A 3 8.04 21.40 1.09
N LEU A 4 7.99 20.11 1.39
CA LEU A 4 8.77 19.46 2.42
C LEU A 4 9.60 18.38 1.76
N GLN A 5 10.83 18.21 2.23
CA GLN A 5 11.71 17.13 1.82
C GLN A 5 12.32 16.52 3.07
N HIS A 6 12.33 15.20 3.13
CA HIS A 6 12.99 14.44 4.18
C HIS A 6 13.63 13.19 3.59
N THR A 7 14.74 12.75 4.15
CA THR A 7 15.42 11.53 3.70
C THR A 7 15.46 10.56 4.87
N VAL A 8 15.02 9.33 4.63
CA VAL A 8 15.08 8.24 5.61
C VAL A 8 16.03 7.17 5.12
N ILE A 9 16.67 6.48 6.07
CA ILE A 9 17.59 5.39 5.76
C ILE A 9 16.90 4.08 6.09
N VAL A 10 16.85 3.19 5.10
CA VAL A 10 16.20 1.89 5.24
C VAL A 10 17.07 0.75 4.74
N GLU A 11 16.84 -0.42 5.29
CA GLU A 11 17.45 -1.67 4.85
C GLU A 11 16.98 -2.03 3.43
N PRO A 12 17.90 -2.46 2.55
CA PRO A 12 17.59 -2.69 1.15
C PRO A 12 16.81 -3.99 0.96
N VAL A 13 15.91 -4.00 -0.02
CA VAL A 13 15.24 -5.22 -0.46
C VAL A 13 15.80 -5.65 -1.81
N PRO A 14 16.49 -6.80 -1.90
CA PRO A 14 16.99 -7.31 -3.17
C PRO A 14 15.84 -7.56 -4.15
N ARG A 15 15.97 -7.09 -5.39
CA ARG A 15 14.94 -7.25 -6.44
C ARG A 15 14.52 -8.71 -6.61
N ARG A 16 15.48 -9.62 -6.71
CA ARG A 16 15.23 -11.06 -6.87
C ARG A 16 14.44 -11.65 -5.70
N TRP A 17 14.76 -11.24 -4.48
CA TRP A 17 14.02 -11.68 -3.30
C TRP A 17 12.57 -11.20 -3.35
N PHE A 18 12.34 -9.94 -3.74
CA PHE A 18 10.99 -9.40 -3.89
C PHE A 18 10.17 -10.13 -4.97
N GLU A 19 10.75 -10.37 -6.14
CA GLU A 19 10.12 -11.13 -7.23
C GLU A 19 9.69 -12.54 -6.76
N GLN A 20 10.58 -13.23 -6.05
CA GLN A 20 10.28 -14.55 -5.48
C GLN A 20 9.22 -14.50 -4.37
N ALA A 21 9.22 -13.47 -3.52
CA ALA A 21 8.24 -13.29 -2.47
C ALA A 21 6.83 -13.06 -3.06
N VAL A 22 6.71 -12.20 -4.08
CA VAL A 22 5.45 -11.96 -4.79
C VAL A 22 4.90 -13.25 -5.40
N LEU A 23 5.75 -14.02 -6.09
CA LEU A 23 5.36 -15.31 -6.66
C LEU A 23 4.92 -16.32 -5.59
N THR A 24 5.64 -16.37 -4.47
CA THR A 24 5.33 -17.26 -3.35
C THR A 24 3.97 -16.94 -2.76
N LEU A 25 3.67 -15.65 -2.54
CA LEU A 25 2.37 -15.21 -2.02
C LEU A 25 1.24 -15.45 -3.03
N TYR A 26 1.48 -15.20 -4.31
CA TYR A 26 0.52 -15.51 -5.38
C TYR A 26 0.18 -17.00 -5.39
N ASP A 27 1.19 -17.87 -5.39
CA ASP A 27 1.00 -19.32 -5.42
C ASP A 27 0.34 -19.84 -4.13
N LEU A 28 0.61 -19.22 -2.99
CA LEU A 28 -0.08 -19.53 -1.74
C LEU A 28 -1.58 -19.28 -1.88
N VAL A 29 -1.96 -18.07 -2.31
CA VAL A 29 -3.37 -17.71 -2.49
C VAL A 29 -4.03 -18.57 -3.57
N ALA A 30 -3.35 -18.79 -4.70
CA ALA A 30 -3.86 -19.61 -5.81
C ALA A 30 -4.14 -21.07 -5.44
N ARG A 31 -3.47 -21.60 -4.40
CA ARG A 31 -3.68 -22.96 -3.89
C ARG A 31 -4.77 -23.05 -2.83
N THR A 32 -5.35 -21.93 -2.40
CA THR A 32 -6.49 -21.95 -1.50
C THR A 32 -7.72 -22.52 -2.20
N ARG A 33 -8.66 -23.04 -1.43
CA ARG A 33 -9.91 -23.63 -1.92
C ARG A 33 -11.07 -22.97 -1.21
N ALA A 34 -12.17 -22.76 -1.93
CA ALA A 34 -13.42 -22.33 -1.35
C ALA A 34 -14.40 -23.49 -1.31
N ASP A 35 -14.94 -23.79 -0.13
CA ASP A 35 -16.00 -24.78 0.06
C ASP A 35 -17.06 -24.22 1.02
N GLY A 36 -18.33 -24.29 0.64
CA GLY A 36 -19.44 -23.71 1.40
C GLY A 36 -19.26 -22.22 1.74
N GLY A 37 -18.56 -21.46 0.90
CA GLY A 37 -18.21 -20.05 1.13
C GLY A 37 -17.05 -19.83 2.12
N ARG A 38 -16.46 -20.87 2.70
CA ARG A 38 -15.29 -20.79 3.58
C ARG A 38 -14.01 -21.02 2.79
N LEU A 39 -12.93 -20.36 3.19
CA LEU A 39 -11.62 -20.54 2.58
C LEU A 39 -10.76 -21.51 3.37
N PHE A 40 -10.06 -22.38 2.64
CA PHE A 40 -9.14 -23.36 3.17
C PHE A 40 -7.78 -23.22 2.48
N LEU A 41 -6.73 -23.26 3.29
CA LEU A 41 -5.36 -23.37 2.84
C LEU A 41 -5.12 -24.74 2.18
N ALA A 42 -4.03 -24.87 1.43
CA ALA A 42 -3.71 -26.10 0.72
C ALA A 42 -3.54 -27.31 1.66
N ASP A 43 -3.11 -27.06 2.90
CA ASP A 43 -2.93 -28.03 3.98
C ASP A 43 -4.23 -28.38 4.72
N GLY A 44 -5.37 -27.82 4.29
CA GLY A 44 -6.69 -28.07 4.87
C GLY A 44 -7.06 -27.18 6.05
N ARG A 45 -6.13 -26.35 6.57
CA ARG A 45 -6.47 -25.37 7.62
C ARG A 45 -7.45 -24.34 7.07
N ARG A 46 -8.43 -23.96 7.88
CA ARG A 46 -9.39 -22.91 7.54
C ARG A 46 -8.73 -21.54 7.71
N VAL A 47 -8.97 -20.64 6.76
CA VAL A 47 -8.69 -19.21 6.93
C VAL A 47 -9.84 -18.62 7.77
N PRO A 48 -9.60 -18.19 9.01
CA PRO A 48 -10.63 -17.62 9.85
C PRO A 48 -11.08 -16.27 9.29
N ASP A 49 -12.30 -15.88 9.65
CA ASP A 49 -12.86 -14.54 9.41
C ASP A 49 -12.96 -14.08 7.94
N VAL A 50 -12.51 -14.89 6.96
CA VAL A 50 -12.69 -14.64 5.53
C VAL A 50 -13.70 -15.62 4.93
N ARG A 51 -14.68 -15.08 4.20
CA ARG A 51 -15.66 -15.88 3.45
C ARG A 51 -15.80 -15.39 2.02
N LEU A 52 -15.95 -16.32 1.07
CA LEU A 52 -16.40 -16.05 -0.28
C LEU A 52 -17.90 -15.79 -0.26
N ALA A 53 -18.31 -14.54 -0.46
CA ALA A 53 -19.69 -14.11 -0.43
C ALA A 53 -20.36 -14.20 -1.81
N GLU A 54 -19.63 -13.89 -2.89
CA GLU A 54 -20.15 -13.87 -4.25
C GLU A 54 -19.11 -14.38 -5.26
N GLY A 55 -19.58 -14.97 -6.36
CA GLY A 55 -18.73 -15.42 -7.46
C GLY A 55 -17.94 -16.71 -7.19
N GLY A 56 -17.04 -17.05 -8.11
CA GLY A 56 -16.15 -18.21 -7.98
C GLY A 56 -14.79 -17.83 -7.42
N HIS A 57 -14.20 -18.66 -6.56
CA HIS A 57 -12.90 -18.40 -5.94
C HIS A 57 -11.82 -17.95 -6.95
N LEU A 58 -11.23 -16.78 -6.69
CA LEU A 58 -10.22 -16.07 -7.50
C LEU A 58 -10.62 -15.77 -8.95
N ARG A 59 -11.89 -15.94 -9.30
CA ARG A 59 -12.41 -15.50 -10.60
C ARG A 59 -12.72 -14.02 -10.57
N VAL A 60 -12.67 -13.39 -11.74
CA VAL A 60 -13.13 -12.01 -11.91
C VAL A 60 -14.57 -11.91 -11.40
N GLY A 61 -14.82 -10.95 -10.52
CA GLY A 61 -16.11 -10.76 -9.85
C GLY A 61 -16.27 -11.48 -8.52
N ALA A 62 -15.31 -12.31 -8.07
CA ALA A 62 -15.34 -12.89 -6.73
C ALA A 62 -15.34 -11.80 -5.67
N VAL A 63 -16.20 -11.93 -4.65
CA VAL A 63 -16.25 -11.01 -3.50
C VAL A 63 -16.00 -11.79 -2.23
N TYR A 64 -14.95 -11.41 -1.52
CA TYR A 64 -14.65 -11.89 -0.18
C TYR A 64 -15.13 -10.87 0.86
N GLU A 65 -15.72 -11.35 1.92
CA GLU A 65 -15.97 -10.55 3.11
C GLU A 65 -15.00 -10.99 4.19
N VAL A 66 -14.33 -10.01 4.80
CA VAL A 66 -13.51 -10.20 5.99
C VAL A 66 -14.28 -9.62 7.16
N ASP A 67 -14.52 -10.46 8.16
CA ASP A 67 -15.13 -10.08 9.42
C ASP A 67 -14.03 -9.51 10.33
N ASP A 68 -14.02 -8.20 10.47
CA ASP A 68 -13.10 -7.46 11.32
C ASP A 68 -13.97 -6.65 12.29
N ASP A 69 -13.69 -6.80 13.59
CA ASP A 69 -14.47 -6.21 14.68
C ASP A 69 -14.55 -4.67 14.56
N ALA A 70 -13.57 -4.03 13.90
CA ALA A 70 -13.52 -2.59 13.72
C ALA A 70 -14.22 -2.10 12.44
N ALA A 71 -14.22 -2.90 11.37
CA ALA A 71 -14.76 -2.47 10.08
C ALA A 71 -15.15 -3.64 9.19
N ARG A 72 -16.24 -3.49 8.44
CA ARG A 72 -16.59 -4.46 7.41
C ARG A 72 -15.70 -4.24 6.18
N VAL A 73 -14.94 -5.28 5.82
CA VAL A 73 -14.08 -5.26 4.64
C VAL A 73 -14.66 -6.18 3.56
N ARG A 74 -14.88 -5.66 2.36
CA ARG A 74 -15.21 -6.43 1.16
C ARG A 74 -14.07 -6.35 0.16
N VAL A 75 -13.55 -7.46 -0.31
CA VAL A 75 -12.51 -7.54 -1.35
C VAL A 75 -13.08 -8.18 -2.60
N ARG A 76 -13.14 -7.42 -3.69
CA ARG A 76 -13.58 -7.86 -5.01
C ARG A 76 -12.37 -8.11 -5.92
N VAL A 77 -12.32 -9.29 -6.53
CA VAL A 77 -11.33 -9.62 -7.56
C VAL A 77 -11.74 -8.96 -8.89
N LEU A 78 -10.88 -8.10 -9.42
CA LEU A 78 -11.07 -7.45 -10.71
C LEU A 78 -10.26 -8.14 -11.82
N GLU A 79 -9.08 -8.64 -11.48
CA GLU A 79 -8.21 -9.41 -12.37
C GLU A 79 -7.35 -10.36 -11.52
N TRP A 80 -7.18 -11.60 -11.97
CA TRP A 80 -6.32 -12.58 -11.33
C TRP A 80 -5.62 -13.39 -12.41
N ASP A 81 -4.52 -12.85 -12.92
CA ASP A 81 -3.72 -13.50 -13.95
C ASP A 81 -2.22 -13.33 -13.64
N ARG A 82 -1.48 -14.44 -13.71
CA ARG A 82 -0.07 -14.48 -13.36
C ARG A 82 0.81 -13.64 -14.31
N ARG A 83 0.47 -13.61 -15.60
CA ARG A 83 1.28 -12.97 -16.65
C ARG A 83 0.84 -11.54 -16.94
N SER A 84 -0.42 -11.20 -16.67
CA SER A 84 -0.99 -9.87 -16.91
C SER A 84 -0.98 -9.03 -15.64
N ALA A 85 -1.88 -9.29 -14.69
CA ALA A 85 -1.98 -8.54 -13.46
C ALA A 85 -2.83 -9.22 -12.39
N VAL A 86 -2.58 -8.83 -11.15
CA VAL A 86 -3.52 -9.00 -10.04
C VAL A 86 -4.15 -7.64 -9.74
N ARG A 87 -5.48 -7.57 -9.81
CA ARG A 87 -6.26 -6.39 -9.46
C ARG A 87 -7.36 -6.75 -8.49
N ALA A 88 -7.46 -5.98 -7.41
CA ALA A 88 -8.50 -6.14 -6.43
C ALA A 88 -9.02 -4.77 -5.98
N ALA A 89 -10.34 -4.67 -5.80
CA ALA A 89 -10.97 -3.53 -5.15
C ALA A 89 -11.38 -3.94 -3.73
N GLN A 90 -11.07 -3.10 -2.76
CA GLN A 90 -11.43 -3.27 -1.37
C GLN A 90 -12.37 -2.13 -0.97
N THR A 91 -13.47 -2.47 -0.31
CA THR A 91 -14.33 -1.50 0.38
C THR A 91 -14.23 -1.75 1.87
N ILE A 92 -13.87 -0.73 2.63
CA ILE A 92 -13.78 -0.74 4.09
C ILE A 92 -14.85 0.20 4.61
N SER A 93 -15.65 -0.25 5.57
CA SER A 93 -16.70 0.57 6.18
C SER A 93 -16.79 0.33 7.68
N ASP A 94 -16.58 1.38 8.48
CA ASP A 94 -16.72 1.37 9.95
C ASP A 94 -18.00 2.10 10.44
N GLY A 95 -18.90 2.45 9.51
CA GLY A 95 -20.16 3.16 9.79
C GLY A 95 -20.03 4.69 9.79
N ALA A 96 -18.85 5.24 10.11
CA ALA A 96 -18.57 6.67 10.03
C ALA A 96 -17.76 7.04 8.78
N VAL A 97 -16.98 6.10 8.26
CA VAL A 97 -16.07 6.25 7.15
C VAL A 97 -16.24 5.06 6.21
N THR A 98 -16.33 5.37 4.92
CA THR A 98 -16.25 4.39 3.83
C THR A 98 -15.02 4.71 3.00
N ALA A 99 -14.11 3.74 2.90
CA ALA A 99 -12.97 3.78 2.00
C ALA A 99 -13.16 2.77 0.87
N GLU A 100 -12.87 3.18 -0.36
CA GLU A 100 -12.76 2.32 -1.53
C GLU A 100 -11.33 2.38 -2.01
N ILE A 101 -10.66 1.24 -2.15
CA ILE A 101 -9.26 1.13 -2.53
C ILE A 101 -9.13 0.07 -3.62
N GLU A 102 -8.68 0.46 -4.80
CA GLU A 102 -8.30 -0.45 -5.87
C GLU A 102 -6.78 -0.57 -5.92
N GLY A 103 -6.27 -1.80 -5.83
CA GLY A 103 -4.86 -2.12 -6.00
C GLY A 103 -4.60 -2.90 -7.27
N VAL A 104 -3.47 -2.61 -7.92
CA VAL A 104 -2.98 -3.33 -9.09
C VAL A 104 -1.49 -3.64 -8.95
N LEU A 105 -1.13 -4.90 -9.23
CA LEU A 105 0.23 -5.32 -9.49
C LEU A 105 0.31 -5.85 -10.92
N ARG A 106 1.14 -5.22 -11.75
CA ARG A 106 1.35 -5.62 -13.15
C ARG A 106 2.50 -6.60 -13.24
N ASP A 107 2.23 -7.75 -13.86
CA ASP A 107 3.12 -8.91 -13.95
C ASP A 107 3.47 -9.46 -12.55
N VAL A 108 3.15 -10.73 -12.29
CA VAL A 108 3.47 -11.36 -11.00
C VAL A 108 4.87 -11.94 -11.00
N GLU A 109 5.36 -12.39 -12.17
CA GLU A 109 6.67 -13.03 -12.31
C GLU A 109 7.79 -12.01 -12.30
N HIS A 110 7.58 -10.88 -12.96
CA HIS A 110 8.52 -9.76 -13.00
C HIS A 110 7.78 -8.45 -12.74
N PRO A 111 7.39 -8.17 -11.47
CA PRO A 111 6.58 -7.00 -11.16
C PRO A 111 7.21 -5.70 -11.63
N ARG A 112 6.52 -5.03 -12.56
CA ARG A 112 7.02 -3.79 -13.19
C ARG A 112 6.45 -2.54 -12.58
N THR A 113 5.16 -2.59 -12.25
CA THR A 113 4.46 -1.47 -11.64
C THR A 113 3.46 -1.96 -10.61
N ALA A 114 3.43 -1.29 -9.47
CA ALA A 114 2.36 -1.39 -8.49
C ALA A 114 1.60 -0.06 -8.45
N GLY A 115 0.28 -0.12 -8.32
CA GLY A 115 -0.56 1.07 -8.21
C GLY A 115 -1.64 0.88 -7.16
N LEU A 116 -1.98 1.96 -6.47
CA LEU A 116 -3.15 2.03 -5.62
C LEU A 116 -3.98 3.24 -6.03
N ARG A 117 -5.29 3.09 -6.06
CA ARG A 117 -6.22 4.19 -6.22
C ARG A 117 -7.24 4.06 -5.12
N GLY A 118 -7.63 5.15 -4.47
CA GLY A 118 -8.67 5.07 -3.48
C GLY A 118 -9.45 6.34 -3.31
N SER A 119 -10.58 6.21 -2.62
CA SER A 119 -11.37 7.33 -2.14
C SER A 119 -11.81 7.06 -0.73
N ILE A 120 -11.85 8.11 0.08
CA ILE A 120 -12.34 8.08 1.44
C ILE A 120 -13.49 9.07 1.52
N ARG A 121 -14.59 8.63 2.13
CA ARG A 121 -15.78 9.43 2.39
C ARG A 121 -16.16 9.21 3.84
N SER A 122 -16.46 10.28 4.58
CA SER A 122 -17.08 10.14 5.89
C SER A 122 -18.57 10.46 5.80
N SER A 123 -19.38 9.61 6.41
CA SER A 123 -20.82 9.78 6.62
C SER A 123 -21.08 10.27 8.05
N GLY A 124 -22.08 11.16 8.23
CA GLY A 124 -22.63 11.48 9.55
C GLY A 124 -22.18 12.79 10.21
N THR A 125 -21.22 13.54 9.65
CA THR A 125 -20.86 14.89 10.19
C THR A 125 -21.43 16.01 9.32
N ARG A 126 -21.76 17.17 9.92
CA ARG A 126 -22.14 18.42 9.18
C ARG A 126 -21.07 18.84 8.13
N TRP A 127 -19.87 18.29 8.23
CA TRP A 127 -18.70 18.57 7.40
C TRP A 127 -18.36 17.39 6.45
N ALA A 128 -19.27 16.44 6.24
CA ALA A 128 -19.07 15.25 5.39
C ALA A 128 -18.58 15.57 3.96
N SER A 129 -18.87 16.76 3.45
CA SER A 129 -18.38 17.19 2.14
C SER A 129 -16.89 17.60 2.16
N LEU A 130 -16.36 18.02 3.30
CA LEU A 130 -14.96 18.42 3.53
C LEU A 130 -14.05 17.25 3.89
N THR A 131 -14.58 16.03 4.05
CA THR A 131 -13.83 14.82 4.38
C THR A 131 -13.64 13.89 3.18
N ARG A 132 -14.10 14.30 1.98
CA ARG A 132 -13.85 13.55 0.75
C ARG A 132 -12.42 13.75 0.28
N ALA A 133 -11.67 12.66 0.25
CA ALA A 133 -10.34 12.60 -0.34
C ALA A 133 -10.27 11.50 -1.39
N THR A 134 -9.55 11.75 -2.48
CA THR A 134 -9.24 10.72 -3.49
C THR A 134 -7.73 10.65 -3.64
N GLY A 135 -7.17 9.45 -3.53
CA GLY A 135 -5.75 9.18 -3.65
C GLY A 135 -5.43 8.32 -4.86
N THR A 136 -4.28 8.56 -5.47
CA THR A 136 -3.62 7.62 -6.37
C THR A 136 -2.17 7.48 -5.96
N SER A 137 -1.59 6.29 -6.11
CA SER A 137 -0.16 6.06 -6.01
C SER A 137 0.28 5.09 -7.08
N GLN A 138 1.49 5.30 -7.56
CA GLN A 138 2.14 4.46 -8.54
C GLN A 138 3.60 4.30 -8.16
N LEU A 139 4.05 3.06 -8.13
CA LEU A 139 5.43 2.66 -7.94
C LEU A 139 5.90 1.93 -9.20
N ARG A 140 6.89 2.53 -9.87
CA ARG A 140 7.62 1.92 -10.98
C ARG A 140 8.78 1.12 -10.38
N LEU A 141 8.60 -0.18 -10.34
CA LEU A 141 9.49 -1.11 -9.65
C LEU A 141 10.84 -1.21 -10.37
N ASP A 142 10.84 -1.30 -11.70
CA ASP A 142 12.08 -1.30 -12.49
C ASP A 142 12.93 -0.06 -12.24
N ASP A 143 12.30 1.11 -12.30
CA ASP A 143 12.94 2.40 -11.99
C ASP A 143 13.42 2.47 -10.54
N TRP A 144 12.66 1.91 -9.59
CA TRP A 144 13.01 1.91 -8.17
C TRP A 144 14.34 1.21 -7.93
N TRP A 145 14.49 -0.02 -8.44
CA TRP A 145 15.75 -0.77 -8.30
C TRP A 145 16.88 -0.19 -9.14
N THR A 146 16.58 0.40 -10.31
CA THR A 146 17.60 1.08 -11.13
C THR A 146 18.16 2.31 -10.42
N ALA A 147 17.28 3.14 -9.81
CA ALA A 147 17.67 4.28 -9.00
C ALA A 147 18.44 3.85 -7.74
N ALA A 148 17.98 2.79 -7.08
CA ALA A 148 18.65 2.23 -5.91
C ALA A 148 20.06 1.71 -6.25
N ALA A 149 20.27 1.11 -7.42
CA ALA A 149 21.58 0.63 -7.85
C ALA A 149 22.54 1.76 -8.27
N GLY A 150 22.03 2.97 -8.54
CA GLY A 150 22.83 4.08 -9.08
C GLY A 150 23.27 3.86 -10.54
N THR A 151 22.67 2.90 -11.24
CA THR A 151 23.10 2.43 -12.57
C THR A 151 22.30 3.04 -13.73
N GLY A 152 21.39 3.97 -13.46
CA GLY A 152 20.55 4.61 -14.48
C GLY A 152 20.88 6.09 -14.71
N PRO A 153 20.60 6.65 -15.90
CA PRO A 153 20.57 8.10 -16.06
C PRO A 153 19.56 8.66 -15.05
N GLY A 154 19.94 9.70 -14.30
CA GLY A 154 19.11 10.28 -13.23
C GLY A 154 17.68 10.46 -13.72
N THR A 155 16.76 9.60 -13.27
CA THR A 155 15.43 9.53 -13.86
C THR A 155 14.72 10.85 -13.59
N ALA A 156 14.25 11.52 -14.63
CA ALA A 156 13.55 12.80 -14.50
C ALA A 156 12.25 12.69 -13.67
N SER A 157 11.71 11.46 -13.53
CA SER A 157 10.54 11.15 -12.72
C SER A 157 10.93 10.27 -11.52
N ALA A 158 10.33 10.54 -10.37
CA ALA A 158 10.52 9.75 -9.17
C ALA A 158 9.85 8.38 -9.34
N PRO A 159 10.53 7.26 -9.00
CA PRO A 159 9.97 5.93 -9.17
C PRO A 159 8.67 5.70 -8.39
N LEU A 160 8.51 6.35 -7.23
CA LEU A 160 7.23 6.43 -6.50
C LEU A 160 6.62 7.81 -6.66
N GLU A 161 5.37 7.87 -7.13
CA GLU A 161 4.54 9.06 -7.10
C GLU A 161 3.19 8.74 -6.47
N ALA A 162 2.78 9.51 -5.47
CA ALA A 162 1.45 9.46 -4.89
C ALA A 162 0.83 10.85 -4.92
N ARG A 163 -0.46 10.91 -5.19
CA ARG A 163 -1.26 12.12 -5.29
C ARG A 163 -2.51 11.95 -4.45
N LEU A 164 -2.77 12.93 -3.60
CA LEU A 164 -3.98 13.04 -2.80
C LEU A 164 -4.71 14.31 -3.22
N ASP A 165 -5.88 14.16 -3.81
CA ASP A 165 -6.81 15.23 -4.11
C ASP A 165 -7.82 15.36 -2.97
N HIS A 166 -7.85 16.54 -2.36
CA HIS A 166 -8.80 16.91 -1.32
C HIS A 166 -9.55 18.18 -1.75
N ARG A 167 -10.70 18.48 -1.13
CA ARG A 167 -11.42 19.73 -1.41
C ARG A 167 -10.58 20.97 -1.12
N LEU A 168 -9.80 20.93 -0.04
CA LEU A 168 -8.97 22.06 0.39
C LEU A 168 -7.66 22.19 -0.39
N GLY A 169 -7.24 21.15 -1.10
CA GLY A 169 -5.96 21.17 -1.79
C GLY A 169 -5.56 19.83 -2.38
N VAL A 170 -4.38 19.83 -2.98
CA VAL A 170 -3.75 18.67 -3.56
C VAL A 170 -2.40 18.49 -2.88
N ALA A 171 -2.12 17.26 -2.46
CA ALA A 171 -0.80 16.85 -2.02
C ALA A 171 -0.20 15.87 -3.03
N THR A 172 1.08 16.03 -3.33
CA THR A 172 1.85 15.11 -4.16
C THR A 172 3.07 14.67 -3.39
N VAL A 173 3.22 13.37 -3.19
CA VAL A 173 4.39 12.73 -2.60
C VAL A 173 5.20 12.09 -3.71
N ARG A 174 6.51 12.29 -3.70
CA ARG A 174 7.45 11.60 -4.59
C ARG A 174 8.57 11.01 -3.78
N ALA A 175 8.96 9.77 -4.08
CA ALA A 175 10.10 9.14 -3.44
C ALA A 175 11.05 8.49 -4.44
N SER A 176 12.34 8.63 -4.17
CA SER A 176 13.42 8.03 -4.95
C SER A 176 14.49 7.43 -4.02
N PRO A 177 14.84 6.15 -4.20
CA PRO A 177 15.92 5.52 -3.44
C PRO A 177 17.27 5.87 -4.05
N HIS A 178 18.30 5.94 -3.21
CA HIS A 178 19.70 6.00 -3.60
C HIS A 178 20.49 5.10 -2.67
N ARG A 179 21.45 4.35 -3.19
CA ARG A 179 22.30 3.50 -2.35
C ARG A 179 23.39 4.32 -1.66
N LEU A 180 23.54 4.06 -0.38
CA LEU A 180 24.62 4.59 0.44
C LEU A 180 25.86 3.69 0.34
N PRO A 181 27.06 4.19 0.70
CA PRO A 181 28.30 3.40 0.69
C PRO A 181 28.25 2.14 1.57
N ASP A 182 27.45 2.18 2.64
CA ASP A 182 27.23 1.04 3.55
C ASP A 182 26.24 0.00 3.00
N GLY A 183 25.71 0.20 1.80
CA GLY A 183 24.78 -0.71 1.13
C GLY A 183 23.30 -0.45 1.42
N ARG A 184 22.96 0.38 2.42
CA ARG A 184 21.59 0.75 2.76
C ARG A 184 20.99 1.70 1.73
N TRP A 185 19.68 1.90 1.79
CA TRP A 185 18.98 2.84 0.93
C TRP A 185 18.68 4.14 1.66
N ALA A 186 19.10 5.26 1.10
CA ALA A 186 18.60 6.58 1.43
C ALA A 186 17.40 6.90 0.52
N ILE A 187 16.19 6.88 1.08
CA ILE A 187 14.97 7.22 0.35
C ILE A 187 14.69 8.70 0.56
N ARG A 188 14.87 9.50 -0.51
CA ARG A 188 14.47 10.90 -0.52
C ARG A 188 12.98 10.99 -0.78
N VAL A 189 12.22 11.50 0.17
CA VAL A 189 10.78 11.72 0.05
C VAL A 189 10.52 13.22 -0.01
N SER A 190 9.75 13.66 -1.00
CA SER A 190 9.29 15.04 -1.13
C SER A 190 7.77 15.10 -1.12
N LEU A 191 7.22 16.00 -0.31
CA LEU A 191 5.79 16.29 -0.23
C LEU A 191 5.56 17.72 -0.74
N THR A 192 4.70 17.86 -1.74
CA THR A 192 4.26 19.16 -2.24
C THR A 192 2.77 19.31 -2.05
N ALA A 193 2.36 20.25 -1.20
CA ALA A 193 0.96 20.57 -0.93
C ALA A 193 0.58 21.94 -1.52
N ARG A 194 -0.57 21.99 -2.21
CA ARG A 194 -1.11 23.19 -2.86
C ARG A 194 -2.61 23.32 -2.57
N GLY A 195 -3.08 24.52 -2.22
CA GLY A 195 -4.52 24.76 -2.01
C GLY A 195 -5.30 24.86 -3.33
N ARG A 196 -6.57 24.42 -3.34
CA ARG A 196 -7.54 24.59 -4.43
C ARG A 196 -8.46 25.80 -4.15
N SER A 197 -8.96 26.47 -5.19
CA SER A 197 -9.48 27.86 -5.17
C SER A 197 -10.91 28.03 -4.64
N LEU A 198 -11.04 28.82 -3.57
CA LEU A 198 -11.95 29.97 -3.34
C LEU A 198 -11.52 30.70 -2.03
N PRO A 199 -10.98 29.99 -1.01
CA PRO A 199 -10.29 30.60 0.14
C PRO A 199 -8.75 30.48 0.06
N ARG A 200 -8.14 30.59 -1.13
CA ARG A 200 -6.68 30.46 -1.34
C ARG A 200 -5.81 31.25 -0.34
N PRO A 201 -6.15 32.51 0.02
CA PRO A 201 -5.39 33.26 1.02
C PRO A 201 -5.45 32.62 2.41
N LEU A 202 -6.65 32.20 2.85
CA LEU A 202 -6.86 31.55 4.14
C LEU A 202 -6.16 30.20 4.23
N THR A 203 -6.20 29.39 3.17
CA THR A 203 -5.47 28.12 3.12
C THR A 203 -3.97 28.33 3.15
N ALA A 204 -3.45 29.37 2.48
CA ALA A 204 -2.02 29.70 2.54
C ALA A 204 -1.59 30.13 3.95
N VAL A 205 -2.39 30.93 4.64
CA VAL A 205 -2.14 31.33 6.03
C VAL A 205 -2.22 30.13 6.97
N ALA A 206 -3.28 29.34 6.89
CA ALA A 206 -3.46 28.12 7.69
C ALA A 206 -2.31 27.13 7.46
N LEU A 207 -1.89 26.91 6.21
CA LEU A 207 -0.74 26.07 5.88
C LEU A 207 0.56 26.64 6.42
N ARG A 208 0.74 27.96 6.47
CA ARG A 208 1.94 28.59 7.01
C ARG A 208 1.99 28.43 8.53
N LEU A 209 0.88 28.62 9.23
CA LEU A 209 0.75 28.38 10.67
C LEU A 209 0.95 26.88 11.00
N ALA A 210 0.37 26.01 10.18
CA ALA A 210 0.49 24.57 10.33
C ALA A 210 1.82 24.02 9.79
N ALA A 211 2.65 24.80 9.07
CA ALA A 211 3.82 24.28 8.34
C ALA A 211 4.80 23.54 9.26
N ARG A 212 5.03 24.06 10.46
CA ARG A 212 5.91 23.43 11.45
C ARG A 212 5.32 22.15 12.03
N SER A 213 3.99 22.12 12.22
CA SER A 213 3.29 20.91 12.65
C SER A 213 3.32 19.85 11.55
N LEU A 214 2.97 20.25 10.32
CA LEU A 214 2.98 19.40 9.14
C LEU A 214 4.38 18.84 8.87
N HIS A 215 5.43 19.65 9.02
CA HIS A 215 6.80 19.17 8.89
C HIS A 215 7.14 18.14 9.98
N ARG A 216 6.82 18.40 11.24
CA ARG A 216 7.04 17.43 12.33
C ARG A 216 6.25 16.14 12.13
N SER A 217 4.99 16.22 11.75
CA SER A 217 4.16 15.03 11.47
C SER A 217 4.65 14.28 10.24
N PHE A 218 5.06 14.97 9.19
CA PHE A 218 5.62 14.37 7.98
C PHE A 218 6.93 13.65 8.27
N THR A 219 7.89 14.33 8.90
CA THR A 219 9.17 13.75 9.28
C THR A 219 8.96 12.61 10.29
N GLY A 220 8.13 12.80 11.31
CA GLY A 220 7.82 11.78 12.30
C GLY A 220 7.19 10.54 11.67
N ALA A 221 6.21 10.69 10.77
CA ALA A 221 5.60 9.57 10.07
C ALA A 221 6.60 8.81 9.19
N LEU A 222 7.52 9.53 8.52
CA LEU A 222 8.56 8.90 7.71
C LEU A 222 9.59 8.17 8.57
N GLU A 223 10.03 8.75 9.68
CA GLU A 223 10.96 8.10 10.62
C GLU A 223 10.32 6.88 11.28
N SER A 224 9.06 6.96 11.70
CA SER A 224 8.33 5.80 12.23
C SER A 224 8.17 4.70 11.19
N ALA A 225 7.85 5.05 9.94
CA ALA A 225 7.78 4.07 8.85
C ALA A 225 9.13 3.43 8.55
N ALA A 226 10.22 4.22 8.57
CA ALA A 226 11.58 3.71 8.36
C ALA A 226 12.04 2.82 9.52
N ALA A 227 11.71 3.17 10.76
CA ALA A 227 11.99 2.35 11.94
C ALA A 227 11.27 1.00 11.85
N HIS A 228 9.96 1.01 11.56
CA HIS A 228 9.19 -0.21 11.40
C HIS A 228 9.69 -1.09 10.24
N TRP A 229 10.11 -0.46 9.14
CA TRP A 229 10.74 -1.14 8.03
C TRP A 229 12.04 -1.84 8.46
N ASN A 230 12.93 -1.12 9.14
CA ASN A 230 14.23 -1.64 9.57
C ASN A 230 14.10 -2.72 10.67
N GLU A 231 13.00 -2.71 11.42
CA GLU A 231 12.67 -3.76 12.37
C GLU A 231 12.16 -5.03 11.65
N THR A 232 11.30 -4.86 10.64
CA THR A 232 10.55 -5.98 10.06
C THR A 232 11.24 -6.60 8.85
N VAL A 233 11.72 -5.77 7.92
CA VAL A 233 12.16 -6.19 6.58
C VAL A 233 13.45 -7.01 6.62
N PRO A 234 14.48 -6.68 7.41
CA PRO A 234 15.68 -7.51 7.48
C PRO A 234 15.37 -8.94 7.90
N GLY A 235 14.48 -9.11 8.88
CA GLY A 235 14.02 -10.42 9.33
C GLY A 235 13.20 -11.18 8.29
N LEU A 236 12.57 -10.49 7.33
CA LEU A 236 11.89 -11.10 6.19
C LEU A 236 12.88 -11.47 5.08
N VAL A 237 13.78 -10.55 4.72
CA VAL A 237 14.76 -10.74 3.63
C VAL A 237 15.80 -11.81 3.96
N ALA A 238 16.19 -11.92 5.22
CA ALA A 238 17.12 -12.96 5.68
C ALA A 238 16.50 -14.37 5.69
N ARG A 239 15.17 -14.51 5.50
CA ARG A 239 14.51 -15.80 5.46
C ARG A 239 14.47 -16.37 4.05
N ASP A 240 14.66 -17.68 3.98
CA ASP A 240 14.38 -18.44 2.77
C ASP A 240 12.87 -18.44 2.47
N MET A 241 12.53 -18.56 1.18
CA MET A 241 11.14 -18.56 0.70
C MET A 241 10.21 -19.58 1.40
N PRO A 242 10.65 -20.79 1.76
CA PRO A 242 9.82 -21.73 2.53
C PRO A 242 9.38 -21.17 3.88
N ARG A 243 10.27 -20.50 4.63
CA ARG A 243 9.93 -19.89 5.91
C ARG A 243 9.01 -18.68 5.77
N LEU A 244 9.18 -17.91 4.68
CA LEU A 244 8.24 -16.83 4.35
C LEU A 244 6.85 -17.41 4.08
N ARG A 245 6.77 -18.51 3.34
CA ARG A 245 5.53 -19.22 3.04
C ARG A 245 4.87 -19.76 4.31
N GLU A 246 5.62 -20.41 5.19
CA GLU A 246 5.11 -20.92 6.48
C GLU A 246 4.52 -19.79 7.32
N ARG A 247 5.27 -18.70 7.52
CA ARG A 247 4.77 -17.53 8.24
C ARG A 247 3.52 -16.92 7.60
N ALA A 248 3.46 -16.87 6.27
CA ALA A 248 2.27 -16.38 5.57
C ALA A 248 1.07 -17.31 5.76
N LEU A 249 1.29 -18.63 5.76
CA LEU A 249 0.24 -19.61 6.07
C LEU A 249 -0.22 -19.48 7.52
N ASP A 250 0.70 -19.32 8.46
CA ASP A 250 0.37 -19.15 9.88
C ASP A 250 -0.38 -17.84 10.11
N ALA A 251 0.07 -16.73 9.52
CA ALA A 251 -0.65 -15.46 9.58
C ALA A 251 -2.05 -15.51 8.92
N LEU A 252 -2.27 -16.41 7.96
CA LEU A 252 -3.58 -16.63 7.33
C LEU A 252 -4.44 -17.65 8.08
N ALA A 253 -3.85 -18.51 8.91
CA ALA A 253 -4.54 -19.51 9.71
C ALA A 253 -4.86 -18.98 11.11
N ASP A 254 -4.03 -18.08 11.62
CA ASP A 254 -4.22 -17.42 12.90
C ASP A 254 -5.40 -16.45 12.80
N ARG A 255 -6.20 -16.48 13.86
CA ARG A 255 -7.17 -15.43 14.09
C ARG A 255 -6.38 -14.18 14.49
N PRO A 256 -6.63 -12.98 13.92
CA PRO A 256 -6.04 -11.78 14.48
C PRO A 256 -6.42 -11.72 15.97
N ASP A 257 -5.42 -11.61 16.84
CA ASP A 257 -5.61 -11.64 18.28
C ASP A 257 -6.68 -10.61 18.68
N ARG A 258 -7.70 -11.09 19.40
CA ARG A 258 -8.72 -10.26 20.03
C ARG A 258 -8.10 -9.55 21.22
N THR A 259 -7.47 -8.40 20.99
CA THR A 259 -7.04 -7.46 22.04
C THR A 259 -7.86 -6.20 21.99
#